data_AF-A0A7X8N9N0-F1
#
_entry.id   AF-A0A7X8N9N0-F1
#
_cell.length_a   1.000
_cell.length_b   1.000
_cell.length_c   1.000
_cell.angle_alpha   90.00
_cell.angle_beta   90.00
_cell.angle_gamma   90.00
#
_symmetry.space_group_name_H-M   'P 1'
#
loop_
_entity.id
_entity.type
_entity.pdbx_description
1 polymer ?
#
loop_
_entity_poly.entity_id
_entity_poly.type
_entity_poly.pdbx_seq_one_letter_code
_entity_poly.pdbx_strand_id
1 'polypeptide(L)'
;MLTFYSTKRAIIDILIIKEQVIRAFKDEPKYKLFLDLIFAKDYLNDNDLKLPTIKEISETLNIKYSQLSKLIKEMYYKLFDDESLDFIFEFGKVELIFFVRYFDNYAQKKCKKLNYLPRIGD
;
A
#
# COMPACT_ATOMS: atom_id res chain seq x y z
N MET A 1 10.94 -6.06 -9.79
CA MET A 1 11.25 -4.64 -10.11
C MET A 1 9.94 -3.87 -10.13
N LEU A 2 9.67 -3.00 -9.14
CA LEU A 2 8.46 -2.17 -9.07
C LEU A 2 8.45 -1.15 -10.22
N THR A 3 7.90 -1.49 -11.38
CA THR A 3 8.10 -0.71 -12.61
C THR A 3 7.36 0.63 -12.66
N PHE A 4 6.44 0.95 -11.74
CA PHE A 4 5.77 2.26 -11.73
C PHE A 4 5.48 2.79 -10.31
N TYR A 5 6.53 3.20 -9.59
CA TYR A 5 6.35 4.02 -8.38
C TYR A 5 5.81 5.41 -8.78
N SER A 6 4.67 5.79 -8.22
CA SER A 6 4.26 7.19 -8.12
C SER A 6 3.81 7.45 -6.69
N THR A 7 4.08 8.63 -6.15
CA THR A 7 3.71 8.95 -4.76
C THR A 7 2.20 8.87 -4.55
N LYS A 8 1.38 9.25 -5.55
CA LYS A 8 -0.07 9.06 -5.51
C LYS A 8 -0.46 7.59 -5.38
N ARG A 9 0.15 6.70 -6.18
CA ARG A 9 -0.12 5.27 -6.12
C ARG A 9 0.32 4.67 -4.79
N ALA A 10 1.49 5.08 -4.29
CA ALA A 10 1.98 4.65 -2.99
C ALA A 10 0.97 4.96 -1.87
N ILE A 11 0.42 6.18 -1.84
CA ILE A 11 -0.63 6.57 -0.88
C ILE A 11 -1.85 5.66 -0.99
N ILE A 12 -2.32 5.37 -2.21
CA ILE A 12 -3.47 4.48 -2.43
C ILE A 12 -3.18 3.07 -1.92
N ASP A 13 -2.01 2.51 -2.25
CA ASP A 13 -1.63 1.18 -1.79
C ASP A 13 -1.59 1.15 -0.25
N ILE A 14 -0.97 2.16 0.38
CA ILE A 14 -0.93 2.32 1.84
C ILE A 14 -2.34 2.33 2.46
N LEU A 15 -3.31 3.01 1.82
CA LEU A 15 -4.70 3.03 2.25
C LEU A 15 -5.38 1.65 2.13
N ILE A 16 -5.12 0.93 1.06
CA ILE A 16 -5.67 -0.42 0.82
C ILE A 16 -5.18 -1.40 1.90
N ILE A 17 -3.90 -1.30 2.28
CA ILE A 17 -3.27 -2.17 3.27
C ILE A 17 -3.13 -1.50 4.65
N LYS A 18 -4.10 -0.66 5.04
CA LYS A 18 -4.09 0.12 6.29
C LYS A 18 -3.68 -0.69 7.52
N GLU A 19 -4.31 -1.85 7.73
CA GLU A 19 -4.03 -2.71 8.90
C GLU A 19 -2.59 -3.24 8.91
N GLN A 20 -2.05 -3.57 7.73
CA GLN A 20 -0.68 -4.04 7.59
C GLN A 20 0.32 -2.90 7.86
N VAL A 21 0.04 -1.71 7.32
CA VAL A 21 0.85 -0.50 7.54
C VAL A 21 0.88 -0.12 9.02
N ILE A 22 -0.27 -0.12 9.69
CA ILE A 22 -0.34 0.16 11.13
C ILE A 22 0.51 -0.84 11.91
N ARG A 23 0.42 -2.13 11.61
CA ARG A 23 1.25 -3.15 12.30
C ARG A 23 2.74 -2.98 12.04
N ALA A 24 3.14 -2.62 10.82
CA ALA A 24 4.54 -2.45 10.44
C ALA A 24 5.17 -1.19 11.06
N PHE A 25 4.42 -0.09 11.20
CA PHE A 25 4.96 1.21 11.57
C PHE A 25 4.45 1.79 12.89
N LYS A 26 3.68 1.03 13.69
CA LYS A 26 3.14 1.49 14.99
C LYS A 26 4.20 2.09 15.93
N ASP A 27 5.42 1.56 15.89
CA ASP A 27 6.52 1.95 16.78
C ASP A 27 7.51 2.93 16.09
N GLU A 28 7.24 3.36 14.85
CA GLU A 28 8.07 4.29 14.09
C GLU A 28 7.46 5.71 14.10
N PRO A 29 7.84 6.58 15.07
CA PRO A 29 7.23 7.91 15.24
C PRO A 29 7.42 8.81 14.02
N LYS A 30 8.44 8.54 13.20
CA LYS A 30 8.74 9.23 11.95
C LYS A 30 7.54 9.25 11.00
N TYR A 31 6.78 8.17 10.90
CA TYR A 31 5.66 8.05 9.95
C TYR A 31 4.32 8.44 10.56
N LYS A 32 4.24 8.55 11.88
CA LYS A 32 3.00 8.73 12.63
C LYS A 32 2.14 9.88 12.11
N LEU A 33 2.69 11.09 11.99
CA LEU A 33 1.94 12.27 11.55
C LEU A 33 1.32 12.09 10.15
N PHE A 34 2.05 11.45 9.24
CA PHE A 34 1.55 11.16 7.91
C PHE A 34 0.43 10.12 7.95
N LEU A 35 0.65 9.00 8.67
CA LEU A 35 -0.32 7.92 8.81
C LEU A 35 -1.62 8.39 9.49
N ASP A 36 -1.51 9.14 10.58
CA ASP A 36 -2.63 9.71 11.31
C ASP A 36 -3.50 10.58 10.37
N LEU A 37 -2.86 11.40 9.53
CA LEU A 37 -3.57 12.24 8.57
C LEU A 37 -4.28 11.43 7.48
N ILE A 38 -3.59 10.51 6.81
CA ILE A 38 -4.19 9.77 5.69
C ILE A 38 -5.23 8.75 6.14
N PHE A 39 -5.13 8.24 7.37
CA PHE A 39 -6.08 7.28 7.93
C PHE A 39 -7.23 7.92 8.71
N ALA A 40 -7.21 9.25 8.89
CA ALA A 40 -8.26 9.99 9.59
C ALA A 40 -9.62 9.93 8.87
N LYS A 41 -9.63 9.69 7.55
CA LYS A 41 -10.86 9.63 6.74
C LYS A 41 -10.85 8.41 5.83
N ASP A 42 -12.04 7.94 5.46
CA ASP A 42 -12.21 6.80 4.55
C ASP A 42 -12.23 7.26 3.08
N TYR A 43 -11.05 7.64 2.58
CA TYR A 43 -10.89 8.15 1.21
C TYR A 43 -11.17 7.10 0.11
N LEU A 44 -11.30 5.82 0.45
CA LEU A 44 -11.50 4.74 -0.54
C LEU A 44 -12.97 4.37 -0.72
N ASN A 45 -13.78 4.47 0.34
CA ASN A 45 -15.19 4.07 0.28
C ASN A 45 -16.18 5.25 0.25
N ASP A 46 -15.73 6.45 0.61
CA ASP A 46 -16.56 7.65 0.59
C ASP A 46 -16.46 8.39 -0.75
N ASN A 47 -17.54 8.37 -1.53
CA ASN A 47 -17.60 9.01 -2.86
C ASN A 47 -17.54 10.55 -2.81
N ASP A 48 -17.81 11.16 -1.65
CA ASP A 48 -17.78 12.62 -1.49
C ASP A 48 -16.38 13.11 -1.09
N LEU A 49 -15.50 12.20 -0.63
CA LEU A 49 -14.13 12.53 -0.24
C LEU A 49 -13.13 12.35 -1.39
N LYS A 50 -12.45 13.44 -1.73
CA LYS A 50 -11.30 13.40 -2.62
C LYS A 50 -10.04 13.04 -1.84
N LEU A 51 -9.25 12.12 -2.39
CA LEU A 51 -7.91 11.81 -1.88
C LEU A 51 -7.06 13.09 -1.91
N PRO A 52 -6.45 13.49 -0.78
CA PRO A 52 -5.64 14.70 -0.73
C PRO A 52 -4.40 14.55 -1.61
N THR A 53 -4.04 15.64 -2.27
CA THR A 53 -2.80 15.76 -3.02
C THR A 53 -1.61 15.84 -2.06
N ILE A 54 -0.42 15.49 -2.55
CA ILE A 54 0.81 15.60 -1.76
C ILE A 54 1.05 17.04 -1.31
N LYS A 55 0.63 18.02 -2.11
CA LYS A 55 0.72 19.44 -1.76
C LYS A 55 -0.18 19.78 -0.56
N GLU A 56 -1.44 19.35 -0.58
CA GLU A 56 -2.37 19.56 0.54
C GLU A 56 -1.90 18.84 1.82
N ILE A 57 -1.35 17.63 1.71
CA ILE A 57 -0.77 16.91 2.84
C ILE A 57 0.46 17.66 3.39
N SER A 58 1.33 18.14 2.49
CA SER A 58 2.53 18.92 2.83
C SER A 58 2.18 20.20 3.58
N GLU A 59 1.15 20.91 3.13
CA GLU A 59 0.63 22.13 3.79
C GLU A 59 0.01 21.81 5.14
N THR A 60 -0.81 20.75 5.23
CA THR A 60 -1.48 20.35 6.47
C THR A 60 -0.49 19.92 7.56
N LEU A 61 0.58 19.22 7.17
CA LEU A 61 1.61 18.75 8.12
C LEU A 61 2.71 19.79 8.36
N ASN A 62 2.72 20.91 7.63
CA ASN A 62 3.82 21.88 7.61
C ASN A 62 5.20 21.24 7.34
N ILE A 63 5.24 20.28 6.41
CA ILE A 63 6.46 19.57 5.98
C ILE A 63 6.74 19.94 4.53
N LYS A 64 8.01 20.10 4.15
CA LYS A 64 8.35 20.39 2.74
C LYS A 64 7.92 19.23 1.84
N TYR A 65 7.37 19.56 0.66
CA TYR A 65 6.95 18.58 -0.35
C TYR A 65 8.01 17.51 -0.63
N SER A 66 9.28 17.91 -0.77
CA SER A 66 10.40 16.98 -1.03
C SER A 66 10.65 16.02 0.14
N GLN A 67 10.51 16.50 1.38
CA GLN A 67 10.64 15.68 2.58
C GLN A 67 9.50 14.68 2.69
N LEU A 68 8.26 15.11 2.45
CA LEU A 68 7.09 14.25 2.45
C LEU A 68 7.19 13.17 1.35
N SER A 69 7.55 13.55 0.14
CA SER A 69 7.73 12.60 -0.96
C SER A 69 8.82 11.56 -0.65
N LYS A 70 9.93 11.98 -0.04
CA LYS A 70 10.98 11.06 0.42
C LYS A 70 10.49 10.12 1.52
N LEU A 71 9.71 10.63 2.48
CA LEU A 71 9.14 9.84 3.58
C LEU A 71 8.18 8.76 3.06
N ILE A 72 7.28 9.11 2.15
CA ILE A 72 6.34 8.16 1.54
C ILE A 72 7.11 7.11 0.74
N LYS A 73 8.11 7.55 -0.04
CA LYS A 73 8.94 6.65 -0.83
C LYS A 73 9.64 5.63 0.07
N GLU A 74 10.33 6.10 1.10
CA GLU A 74 11.04 5.25 2.05
C GLU A 74 10.11 4.23 2.71
N MET A 75 8.93 4.67 3.18
CA MET A 75 7.94 3.78 3.78
C MET A 75 7.44 2.72 2.79
N TYR A 76 7.22 3.11 1.53
CA TYR A 76 6.79 2.19 0.48
C TYR A 76 7.86 1.15 0.14
N TYR A 77 9.13 1.54 0.03
CA TYR A 77 10.22 0.58 -0.20
C TYR A 77 10.42 -0.34 1.00
N LYS A 78 10.34 0.19 2.22
CA LYS A 78 10.34 -0.62 3.45
C LYS A 78 9.28 -1.73 3.38
N LEU A 79 8.05 -1.39 2.98
CA LEU A 79 6.97 -2.37 2.89
C LEU A 79 7.19 -3.45 1.82
N PHE A 80 7.82 -3.14 0.69
CA PHE A 80 7.76 -4.00 -0.51
C PHE A 80 9.10 -4.47 -1.08
N ASP A 81 10.22 -3.88 -0.66
CA ASP A 81 11.54 -4.09 -1.27
C ASP A 81 12.66 -4.26 -0.23
N ASP A 82 12.34 -4.12 1.05
CA ASP A 82 13.31 -4.25 2.14
C ASP A 82 13.31 -5.69 2.67
N GLU A 83 14.32 -6.47 2.25
CA GLU A 83 14.57 -7.82 2.78
C GLU A 83 14.81 -7.83 4.30
N SER A 84 15.10 -6.66 4.92
CA SER A 84 15.34 -6.52 6.36
C SER A 84 14.09 -6.28 7.20
N LEU A 85 12.94 -5.99 6.58
CA LEU A 85 11.68 -6.00 7.28
C LEU A 85 11.23 -7.46 7.43
N ASP A 86 11.32 -7.98 8.66
CA ASP A 86 10.67 -9.23 9.11
C ASP A 86 9.12 -9.14 9.05
N PHE A 87 8.58 -8.17 8.31
CA PHE A 87 7.17 -7.99 8.10
C PHE A 87 6.70 -8.85 6.93
N ILE A 88 6.19 -10.04 7.27
CA ILE A 88 5.50 -10.88 6.30
C ILE A 88 4.05 -10.38 6.18
N PHE A 89 3.66 -9.93 4.99
CA PHE A 89 2.25 -9.69 4.71
C PHE A 89 1.47 -10.99 4.92
N GLU A 90 0.54 -11.00 5.86
CA GLU A 90 -0.40 -12.13 6.00
C GLU A 90 -1.80 -11.68 5.59
N PHE A 91 -2.14 -11.96 4.33
CA PHE A 91 -3.50 -11.78 3.84
C PHE A 91 -4.34 -13.05 4.12
N GLY A 92 -4.91 -13.11 5.33
CA GLY A 92 -5.66 -14.29 5.81
C GLY A 92 -6.97 -14.60 5.07
N LYS A 93 -7.51 -13.64 4.30
CA LYS A 93 -8.76 -13.77 3.54
C LYS A 93 -8.61 -13.32 2.09
N VAL A 94 -7.60 -13.83 1.39
CA VAL A 94 -7.49 -13.62 -0.06
C VAL A 94 -7.80 -14.92 -0.79
N GLU A 95 -8.75 -14.84 -1.70
CA GLU A 95 -9.02 -15.87 -2.70
C GLU A 95 -8.52 -15.34 -4.04
N LEU A 96 -7.34 -15.80 -4.46
CA LEU A 96 -6.90 -15.65 -5.84
C LEU A 96 -7.40 -16.85 -6.64
N ILE A 97 -8.11 -16.56 -7.72
CA ILE A 97 -8.57 -17.53 -8.70
C ILE A 97 -7.80 -17.26 -9.99
N PHE A 98 -6.86 -18.14 -10.32
CA PHE A 98 -6.20 -18.11 -11.62
C PHE A 98 -7.08 -18.85 -12.63
N PHE A 99 -7.33 -18.24 -13.79
CA PHE A 99 -7.90 -18.92 -14.95
C PHE A 99 -6.80 -19.15 -15.97
N VAL A 100 -6.38 -20.40 -16.11
CA VAL A 100 -5.42 -20.80 -17.15
C VAL A 100 -6.18 -21.58 -18.21
N ARG A 101 -6.14 -21.09 -19.46
CA ARG A 101 -6.64 -21.81 -20.63
C ARG A 101 -5.45 -22.26 -21.48
N TYR A 102 -5.35 -23.57 -21.72
CA TYR A 102 -4.34 -24.13 -22.62
C TYR A 102 -4.93 -25.33 -23.37
N PHE A 103 -4.96 -25.28 -24.70
CA PHE A 103 -5.61 -26.29 -25.56
C PHE A 103 -6.98 -26.75 -25.03
N ASP A 104 -7.89 -25.80 -24.79
CA ASP A 104 -9.25 -26.02 -24.26
C ASP A 104 -9.35 -26.73 -22.90
N ASN A 105 -8.23 -26.88 -22.18
CA ASN A 105 -8.22 -27.26 -20.78
C ASN A 105 -8.26 -26.02 -19.88
N TYR A 106 -8.98 -26.15 -18.77
CA TYR A 106 -9.16 -25.11 -17.77
C TYR A 106 -8.59 -25.57 -16.44
N ALA A 107 -7.78 -24.72 -15.80
CA ALA A 107 -7.31 -24.95 -14.44
C ALA A 107 -7.66 -23.77 -13.54
N GLN A 108 -8.09 -24.08 -12.32
CA GLN A 108 -8.29 -23.14 -11.23
C GLN A 108 -7.39 -23.54 -10.06
N LYS A 109 -6.69 -22.58 -9.47
CA LYS A 109 -5.91 -22.79 -8.25
C LYS A 109 -6.26 -21.73 -7.22
N LYS A 110 -6.55 -22.18 -5.99
CA LYS A 110 -6.79 -21.33 -4.83
C LYS A 110 -5.49 -21.14 -4.06
N CYS A 111 -5.03 -19.90 -3.96
CA CYS A 111 -3.89 -19.54 -3.11
C CYS A 111 -4.41 -18.97 -1.78
N LYS A 112 -3.73 -19.29 -0.68
CA LYS A 112 -3.95 -18.73 0.66
C LYS A 112 -2.63 -18.15 1.16
N LYS A 113 -2.68 -17.12 2.01
CA LYS A 113 -1.49 -16.50 2.63
C LYS A 113 -0.49 -15.97 1.61
N LEU A 114 -0.90 -14.96 0.85
CA LEU A 114 0.03 -14.23 -0.01
C LEU A 114 0.95 -13.36 0.86
N ASN A 115 2.24 -13.38 0.53
CA ASN A 115 3.25 -12.57 1.20
C ASN A 115 3.59 -11.29 0.41
N TYR A 116 2.84 -11.00 -0.65
CA TYR A 116 2.97 -9.79 -1.47
C TYR A 116 1.58 -9.29 -1.86
N LEU A 117 1.45 -8.00 -2.17
CA LEU A 117 0.21 -7.41 -2.66
C LEU A 117 -0.01 -7.84 -4.13
N PRO A 118 -0.98 -8.71 -4.44
CA PRO A 118 -1.19 -9.18 -5.81
C PRO A 118 -1.67 -8.02 -6.70
N ARG A 119 -1.14 -7.95 -7.93
CA ARG A 119 -1.54 -6.96 -8.94
C ARG A 119 -2.15 -7.66 -10.14
N ILE A 120 -3.12 -7.01 -10.77
CA ILE A 120 -3.66 -7.49 -12.05
C ILE A 120 -2.56 -7.33 -13.10
N GLY A 121 -2.05 -8.45 -13.62
CA GLY A 121 -0.98 -8.48 -14.64
C GLY A 121 0.42 -8.88 -14.12
N ASP A 122 0.59 -9.10 -12.81
CA ASP A 122 1.73 -9.85 -12.26
C ASP A 122 1.47 -11.36 -12.43
#